data_AF-A0A356TEL1-F1
#
_entry.id   AF-A0A356TEL1-F1
#
_cell.length_a   1.000
_cell.length_b   1.000
_cell.length_c   1.000
_cell.angle_alpha   90.00
_cell.angle_beta   90.00
_cell.angle_gamma   90.00
#
_symmetry.space_group_name_H-M   'P 1'
#
loop_
_entity.id
_entity.type
_entity.pdbx_description
1 polymer ?
#
loop_
_entity_poly.entity_id
_entity_poly.type
_entity_poly.pdbx_seq_one_letter_code
_entity_poly.pdbx_strand_id
1 'polypeptide(L)'
;ARAVADLALILARVHAEGGDSSAAQATVQRLLSLVPTPEPDPSHHTHEILALLTRARDALRAGGGDAELAVTARDDGTCNVYLNGQLAGPTPLSLRVYEGDYAVRVQCGEARSRVHLVHLESGRREVEIGASLEAAFVTRPRPHLRYDDR
;
A
#
# COMPACT_ATOMS: atom_id res chain seq x y z
N ALA A 1 3.42 -8.09 5.47
CA ALA A 1 3.52 -8.26 4.00
C ALA A 1 3.64 -9.74 3.57
N ARG A 2 4.71 -10.46 3.94
CA ARG A 2 4.96 -11.85 3.48
C ARG A 2 3.79 -12.82 3.69
N ALA A 3 3.22 -12.90 4.90
CA ALA A 3 2.10 -13.80 5.17
C ALA A 3 0.86 -13.52 4.28
N VAL A 4 0.57 -12.26 3.98
CA VAL A 4 -0.53 -11.87 3.08
C VAL A 4 -0.21 -12.27 1.63
N ALA A 5 1.05 -12.07 1.20
CA ALA A 5 1.50 -12.51 -0.10
C ALA A 5 1.39 -14.03 -0.25
N ASP A 6 1.89 -14.79 0.74
CA ASP A 6 1.84 -16.25 0.72
C ASP A 6 0.39 -16.76 0.69
N LEU A 7 -0.51 -16.21 1.52
CA LEU A 7 -1.91 -16.60 1.53
C LEU A 7 -2.60 -16.32 0.19
N ALA A 8 -2.38 -15.13 -0.39
CA ALA A 8 -2.98 -14.76 -1.66
C ALA A 8 -2.48 -15.65 -2.81
N LEU A 9 -1.19 -16.02 -2.82
CA LEU A 9 -0.65 -16.93 -3.82
C LEU A 9 -1.14 -18.38 -3.64
N ILE A 10 -1.33 -18.84 -2.40
CA ILE A 10 -1.99 -20.12 -2.13
C ILE A 10 -3.43 -20.11 -2.67
N LEU A 11 -4.19 -19.04 -2.45
CA LEU A 11 -5.55 -18.91 -2.98
C LEU A 11 -5.55 -18.89 -4.52
N ALA A 12 -4.63 -18.14 -5.14
CA ALA A 12 -4.48 -18.13 -6.59
C ALA A 12 -4.16 -19.54 -7.13
N ARG A 13 -3.34 -20.32 -6.41
CA ARG A 13 -3.06 -21.71 -6.74
C ARG A 13 -4.30 -22.59 -6.71
N VAL A 14 -5.12 -22.48 -5.66
CA VAL A 14 -6.37 -23.23 -5.55
C VAL A 14 -7.29 -22.95 -6.73
N HIS A 15 -7.41 -21.67 -7.15
CA HIS A 15 -8.19 -21.31 -8.34
C HIS A 15 -7.61 -21.91 -9.63
N ALA A 16 -6.29 -21.84 -9.82
CA ALA A 16 -5.63 -22.38 -11.00
C ALA A 16 -5.78 -23.90 -11.11
N GLU A 17 -5.58 -24.64 -10.00
CA GLU A 17 -5.78 -26.09 -9.95
C GLU A 17 -7.25 -26.49 -10.16
N GLY A 18 -8.19 -25.62 -9.79
CA GLY A 18 -9.61 -25.76 -10.09
C GLY A 18 -10.02 -25.40 -11.53
N GLY A 19 -9.08 -24.96 -12.37
CA GLY A 19 -9.34 -24.56 -13.76
C GLY A 19 -9.87 -23.13 -13.93
N ASP A 20 -9.98 -22.34 -12.85
CA ASP A 20 -10.43 -20.95 -12.89
C ASP A 20 -9.22 -19.99 -12.97
N SER A 21 -8.60 -19.94 -14.14
CA SER A 21 -7.46 -19.05 -14.39
C SER A 21 -7.82 -17.57 -14.21
N SER A 22 -9.08 -17.20 -14.42
CA SER A 22 -9.56 -15.82 -14.29
C SER A 22 -9.55 -15.36 -12.83
N ALA A 23 -10.06 -16.20 -11.91
CA ALA A 23 -10.02 -15.93 -10.48
C ALA A 23 -8.59 -15.97 -9.91
N ALA A 24 -7.74 -16.86 -10.42
CA ALA A 24 -6.33 -16.89 -10.05
C ALA A 24 -5.63 -15.56 -10.40
N GLN A 25 -5.85 -15.06 -11.63
CA GLN A 25 -5.30 -13.78 -12.07
C GLN A 25 -5.85 -12.60 -11.26
N ALA A 26 -7.16 -12.57 -11.03
CA ALA A 26 -7.80 -11.52 -10.22
C ALA A 26 -7.25 -11.49 -8.79
N THR A 27 -6.97 -12.66 -8.20
CA THR A 27 -6.39 -12.79 -6.86
C THR A 27 -4.98 -12.17 -6.81
N VAL A 28 -4.14 -12.46 -7.81
CA VAL A 28 -2.78 -11.89 -7.90
C VAL A 28 -2.83 -10.38 -8.15
N GLN A 29 -3.73 -9.91 -9.00
CA GLN A 29 -3.93 -8.46 -9.21
C GLN A 29 -4.37 -7.77 -7.93
N ARG A 30 -5.28 -8.39 -7.17
CA ARG A 30 -5.72 -7.85 -5.88
C ARG A 30 -4.57 -7.81 -4.87
N LEU A 31 -3.72 -8.84 -4.83
CA LEU A 31 -2.51 -8.84 -4.01
C LEU A 31 -1.64 -7.62 -4.32
N LEU A 32 -1.35 -7.35 -5.59
CA LEU A 32 -0.50 -6.23 -6.00
C LEU A 32 -1.11 -4.86 -5.65
N SER A 33 -2.44 -4.74 -5.63
CA SER A 33 -3.12 -3.52 -5.16
C SER A 33 -2.98 -3.29 -3.64
N LEU A 34 -2.88 -4.37 -2.85
CA LEU A 34 -2.82 -4.31 -1.39
C LEU A 34 -1.40 -4.28 -0.85
N VAL A 35 -0.52 -5.07 -1.46
CA VAL A 35 0.89 -5.22 -1.12
C VAL A 35 1.68 -4.96 -2.40
N PRO A 36 2.14 -3.72 -2.60
CA PRO A 36 2.74 -3.33 -3.89
C PRO A 36 4.08 -4.01 -4.15
N THR A 37 4.82 -4.30 -3.09
CA THR A 37 6.08 -5.05 -3.10
C THR A 37 5.92 -6.37 -2.33
N PRO A 38 5.16 -7.34 -2.84
CA PRO A 38 4.93 -8.58 -2.11
C PRO A 38 6.20 -9.43 -2.15
N GLU A 39 6.64 -9.91 -1.00
CA GLU A 39 7.80 -10.79 -0.86
C GLU A 39 7.34 -12.17 -0.35
N PRO A 40 6.75 -13.00 -1.22
CA PRO A 40 6.36 -14.35 -0.86
C PRO A 40 7.59 -15.24 -0.64
N ASP A 41 7.41 -16.31 0.14
CA ASP A 41 8.42 -17.37 0.23
C ASP A 41 8.39 -18.26 -1.02
N PRO A 42 9.44 -18.25 -1.86
CA PRO A 42 9.43 -19.05 -3.09
C PRO A 42 9.34 -20.56 -2.82
N SER A 43 9.74 -21.04 -1.64
CA SER A 43 9.64 -22.46 -1.27
C SER A 43 8.21 -22.93 -0.96
N HIS A 44 7.29 -21.99 -0.70
CA HIS A 44 5.89 -22.27 -0.43
C HIS A 44 5.02 -22.34 -1.70
N HIS A 45 5.55 -21.95 -2.86
CA HIS A 45 4.77 -21.78 -4.10
C HIS A 45 5.34 -22.57 -5.27
N THR A 46 4.47 -22.95 -6.20
CA THR A 46 4.89 -23.59 -7.45
C THR A 46 5.48 -22.58 -8.42
N HIS A 47 6.29 -23.05 -9.36
CA HIS A 47 6.88 -22.20 -10.40
C HIS A 47 5.81 -21.48 -11.23
N GLU A 48 4.70 -22.15 -11.52
CA GLU A 48 3.56 -21.58 -12.26
C GLU A 48 2.96 -20.36 -11.55
N ILE A 49 2.77 -20.42 -10.24
CA ILE A 49 2.17 -19.33 -9.45
C ILE A 49 3.14 -18.16 -9.29
N LEU A 50 4.43 -18.44 -9.13
CA LEU A 50 5.46 -17.41 -9.18
C LEU A 50 5.53 -16.75 -10.57
N ALA A 51 5.39 -17.52 -11.65
CA ALA A 51 5.32 -16.98 -13.01
C ALA A 51 4.06 -16.14 -13.24
N LEU A 52 2.91 -16.49 -12.63
CA LEU A 52 1.70 -15.66 -12.67
C LEU A 52 1.93 -14.32 -11.96
N LEU A 53 2.56 -14.32 -10.78
CA LEU A 53 2.93 -13.08 -10.08
C LEU A 53 3.88 -12.22 -10.92
N THR A 54 4.91 -12.81 -11.51
CA THR A 54 5.85 -12.09 -12.38
C THR A 54 5.15 -11.46 -13.57
N ARG A 55 4.31 -12.21 -14.29
CA ARG A 55 3.53 -11.67 -15.41
C ARG A 55 2.62 -10.52 -15.00
N ALA A 56 1.96 -10.62 -13.85
CA ALA A 56 1.11 -9.55 -13.34
C ALA A 56 1.90 -8.27 -13.02
N ARG A 57 3.12 -8.40 -12.47
CA ARG A 57 4.03 -7.28 -12.23
C ARG A 57 4.48 -6.64 -13.54
N ASP A 58 4.87 -7.45 -14.51
CA ASP A 58 5.33 -6.95 -15.81
C ASP A 58 4.21 -6.20 -16.55
N ALA A 59 2.96 -6.68 -16.44
CA ALA A 59 1.80 -5.98 -16.96
C ALA A 59 1.58 -4.59 -16.31
N LEU A 60 1.77 -4.46 -15.00
CA LEU A 60 1.68 -3.16 -14.32
C LEU A 60 2.79 -2.21 -14.75
N ARG A 61 4.03 -2.71 -14.88
CA ARG A 61 5.14 -1.91 -15.41
C ARG A 61 4.92 -1.43 -16.84
N ALA A 62 4.30 -2.27 -17.68
CA ALA A 62 3.98 -1.90 -19.05
C ALA A 62 2.83 -0.87 -19.13
N GLY A 63 1.92 -0.85 -18.15
CA GLY A 63 0.73 0.01 -18.15
C GLY A 63 0.91 1.39 -17.53
N GLY A 64 1.83 1.54 -16.58
CA GLY A 64 2.15 2.83 -15.91
C GLY A 64 3.63 2.98 -15.58
N GLY A 65 4.33 1.90 -15.28
CA GLY A 65 5.76 1.95 -14.94
C GLY A 65 5.99 2.07 -13.43
N ASP A 66 7.24 2.35 -13.07
CA ASP A 66 7.67 2.41 -11.67
C ASP A 66 7.77 3.87 -11.20
N ALA A 67 7.32 4.11 -9.97
CA ALA A 67 7.45 5.37 -9.24
C ALA A 67 8.26 5.15 -7.95
N GLU A 68 8.96 6.18 -7.48
CA GLU A 68 9.63 6.20 -6.19
C GLU A 68 8.82 7.05 -5.20
N LEU A 69 8.35 6.44 -4.12
CA LEU A 69 7.73 7.14 -3.00
C LEU A 69 8.76 7.35 -1.90
N ALA A 70 9.07 8.61 -1.60
CA ALA A 70 9.90 9.01 -0.48
C ALA A 70 9.02 9.62 0.62
N VAL A 71 9.00 9.02 1.81
CA VAL A 71 8.20 9.48 2.96
C VAL A 71 9.13 9.91 4.09
N THR A 72 8.94 11.13 4.55
CA THR A 72 9.62 11.69 5.73
C THR A 72 8.62 12.09 6.80
N ALA A 73 9.05 12.05 8.06
CA ALA A 73 8.33 12.65 9.17
C ALA A 73 8.98 14.00 9.49
N ARG A 74 8.14 15.01 9.77
CA ARG A 74 8.63 16.31 10.24
C ARG A 74 9.07 16.27 11.70
N ASP A 75 8.44 15.41 12.50
CA ASP A 75 8.71 15.28 13.93
C ASP A 75 10.00 14.50 14.19
N ASP A 76 10.62 14.77 15.33
CA ASP A 76 11.83 14.07 15.76
C ASP A 76 11.53 12.59 16.09
N GLY A 77 12.45 11.71 15.68
CA GLY A 77 12.41 10.29 16.00
C GLY A 77 11.97 9.40 14.84
N THR A 78 11.83 8.11 15.14
CA THR A 78 11.50 7.08 14.16
C THR A 78 9.99 6.84 14.12
N CYS A 79 9.36 7.06 12.95
CA CYS A 79 7.93 6.83 12.76
C CYS A 79 7.70 5.65 11.82
N ASN A 80 6.66 4.87 12.06
CA ASN A 80 6.27 3.77 11.18
C ASN A 80 5.43 4.28 10.02
N VAL A 81 5.83 3.96 8.79
CA VAL A 81 5.08 4.22 7.57
C VAL A 81 4.27 2.99 7.20
N TYR A 82 2.98 3.19 6.96
CA TYR A 82 2.06 2.20 6.46
C TYR A 82 1.60 2.59 5.06
N LEU A 83 1.69 1.65 4.12
CA LEU A 83 1.23 1.79 2.74
C LEU A 83 0.07 0.81 2.53
N ASN A 84 -1.10 1.30 2.12
CA ASN A 84 -2.33 0.51 1.98
C ASN A 84 -2.67 -0.30 3.24
N GLY A 85 -2.36 0.28 4.41
CA GLY A 85 -2.58 -0.34 5.71
C GLY A 85 -1.52 -1.36 6.14
N GLN A 86 -0.53 -1.68 5.30
CA GLN A 86 0.58 -2.59 5.62
C GLN A 86 1.80 -1.80 6.08
N LEU A 87 2.50 -2.28 7.12
CA LEU A 87 3.78 -1.69 7.55
C LEU A 87 4.79 -1.82 6.41
N ALA A 88 5.26 -0.68 5.91
CA ALA A 88 6.25 -0.59 4.85
C ALA A 88 7.67 -0.39 5.41
N GLY A 89 7.80 0.31 6.54
CA GLY A 89 9.08 0.53 7.22
C GLY A 89 9.10 1.82 8.03
N PRO A 90 10.22 2.14 8.70
CA PRO A 90 10.37 3.40 9.42
C PRO A 90 10.68 4.59 8.49
N THR A 91 10.37 5.82 8.92
CA THR A 91 10.86 7.06 8.30
C THR A 91 12.34 7.31 8.65
N PRO A 92 13.14 7.91 7.74
CA PRO A 92 12.81 8.19 6.34
C PRO A 92 12.72 6.90 5.52
N LEU A 93 11.69 6.79 4.68
CA LEU A 93 11.44 5.64 3.82
C LEU A 93 11.54 6.07 2.36
N SER A 94 12.30 5.33 1.54
CA SER A 94 12.22 5.41 0.08
C SER A 94 11.93 4.02 -0.46
N LEU A 95 10.91 3.90 -1.31
CA LEU A 95 10.50 2.63 -1.89
C LEU A 95 10.06 2.82 -3.34
N ARG A 96 10.35 1.82 -4.18
CA ARG A 96 9.82 1.77 -5.55
C ARG A 96 8.51 0.98 -5.57
N VAL A 97 7.52 1.55 -6.22
CA VAL A 97 6.17 1.03 -6.40
C VAL A 97 5.74 1.20 -7.85
N TYR A 98 4.65 0.55 -8.22
CA TYR A 98 4.01 0.87 -9.49
C TYR A 98 3.32 2.24 -9.38
N GLU A 99 3.04 2.86 -10.53
CA GLU A 99 2.14 4.02 -10.56
C GLU A 99 0.75 3.68 -10.02
N GLY A 100 0.08 4.68 -9.43
CA GLY A 100 -1.28 4.55 -8.92
C GLY A 100 -1.54 5.28 -7.61
N ASP A 101 -2.71 5.03 -7.04
CA ASP A 101 -3.15 5.64 -5.79
C ASP A 101 -2.78 4.79 -4.57
N TYR A 102 -2.15 5.43 -3.60
CA TYR A 102 -1.69 4.79 -2.38
C TYR A 102 -2.22 5.49 -1.13
N ALA A 103 -2.71 4.69 -0.18
CA ALA A 103 -3.07 5.15 1.15
C ALA A 103 -1.83 5.12 2.06
N VAL A 104 -1.23 6.28 2.30
CA VAL A 104 -0.05 6.46 3.15
C VAL A 104 -0.48 6.91 4.54
N ARG A 105 0.04 6.26 5.58
CA ARG A 105 -0.16 6.67 6.98
C ARG A 105 1.15 6.62 7.73
N VAL A 106 1.50 7.70 8.43
CA VAL A 106 2.71 7.78 9.26
C VAL A 106 2.29 7.82 10.71
N GLN A 107 2.88 6.94 11.53
CA GLN A 107 2.58 6.82 12.95
C GLN A 107 3.87 6.94 13.77
N CYS A 108 3.96 8.01 14.57
CA CYS A 108 5.05 8.25 15.51
C CYS A 108 4.58 7.89 16.92
N GLY A 109 5.09 6.78 17.49
CA GLY A 109 4.63 6.26 18.78
C GLY A 109 3.12 5.96 18.81
N GLU A 110 2.46 6.34 19.90
CA GLU A 110 1.02 6.13 20.14
C GLU A 110 0.15 7.30 19.63
N ALA A 111 0.74 8.28 18.94
CA ALA A 111 -0.01 9.43 18.43
C ALA A 111 -1.04 9.01 17.37
N ARG A 112 -2.16 9.75 17.33
CA ARG A 112 -3.16 9.57 16.27
C ARG A 112 -2.52 9.90 14.92
N SER A 113 -2.76 9.03 13.95
CA SER A 113 -2.30 9.18 12.57
C SER A 113 -3.48 9.18 11.60
N ARG A 114 -3.30 9.80 10.44
CA ARG A 114 -4.32 9.87 9.38
C ARG A 114 -3.83 9.20 8.11
N VAL A 115 -4.80 8.87 7.26
CA VAL A 115 -4.54 8.31 5.93
C VAL A 115 -4.50 9.45 4.92
N HIS A 116 -3.40 9.54 4.18
CA HIS A 116 -3.21 10.44 3.06
C HIS A 116 -3.29 9.61 1.77
N LEU A 117 -4.18 9.99 0.87
CA LEU A 117 -4.20 9.42 -0.48
C LEU A 117 -3.15 10.15 -1.32
N VAL A 118 -2.20 9.39 -1.84
CA VAL A 118 -1.08 9.90 -2.63
C VAL A 118 -1.16 9.24 -4.00
N HIS A 119 -1.32 10.08 -5.03
CA HIS A 119 -1.21 9.66 -6.42
C HIS A 119 0.26 9.63 -6.83
N LEU A 120 0.71 8.50 -7.37
CA LEU A 120 2.07 8.31 -7.86
C LEU A 120 2.06 8.12 -9.37
N GLU A 121 2.86 8.96 -10.01
CA GLU A 121 3.22 8.91 -11.43
C GLU A 121 4.73 8.63 -11.53
N SER A 122 5.21 8.38 -12.75
CA SER A 122 6.62 8.11 -13.03
C SER A 122 7.56 9.14 -12.40
N GLY A 123 8.67 8.64 -11.86
CA GLY A 123 9.65 9.45 -11.14
C GLY A 123 9.48 9.42 -9.63
N ARG A 124 10.04 10.42 -8.95
CA ARG A 124 10.11 10.48 -7.48
C ARG A 124 9.07 11.44 -6.93
N ARG A 125 8.25 10.94 -6.00
CA ARG A 125 7.31 11.73 -5.21
C ARG A 125 7.74 11.77 -3.76
N GLU A 126 7.94 12.98 -3.25
CA GLU A 126 8.23 13.21 -1.83
C GLU A 126 6.96 13.57 -1.07
N VAL A 127 6.79 12.97 0.10
CA VAL A 127 5.66 13.19 1.01
C VAL A 127 6.22 13.39 2.41
N GLU A 128 6.03 14.58 2.95
CA GLU A 128 6.35 14.89 4.34
C GLU A 128 5.06 14.95 5.16
N ILE A 129 5.01 14.20 6.27
CA ILE A 129 3.86 14.18 7.18
C ILE A 129 4.31 14.59 8.58
N GLY A 130 3.63 15.58 9.17
CA GLY A 130 3.84 15.99 10.57
C GLY A 130 2.84 15.32 11.49
N ALA A 131 3.25 14.27 12.20
CA ALA A 131 2.42 13.57 13.16
C ALA A 131 1.92 14.45 14.32
N SER A 132 2.69 15.46 14.77
CA SER A 132 2.19 16.43 15.76
C SER A 132 1.02 17.25 15.23
N LEU A 133 1.08 17.68 13.97
CA LEU A 133 -0.02 18.37 13.29
C LEU A 133 -1.23 17.43 13.13
N GLU A 134 -1.00 16.19 12.71
CA GLU A 134 -2.06 15.18 12.57
C GLU A 134 -2.81 14.92 13.89
N ALA A 135 -2.07 14.87 15.00
CA ALA A 135 -2.63 14.70 16.34
C ALA A 135 -3.42 15.92 16.83
N ALA A 136 -3.08 17.13 16.36
CA ALA A 136 -3.78 18.36 16.72
C ALA A 136 -5.16 18.49 16.06
N PHE A 137 -5.38 17.82 14.92
CA PHE A 137 -6.69 17.85 14.27
C PHE A 137 -7.73 17.03 15.05
N VAL A 138 -8.73 17.71 15.60
CA VAL A 138 -9.90 17.09 16.23
C VAL A 138 -11.05 17.07 15.24
N THR A 139 -11.35 15.91 14.65
CA THR A 139 -12.55 15.74 13.82
C THR A 139 -13.72 15.41 14.74
N ARG A 140 -14.73 16.28 14.81
CA ARG A 140 -15.99 15.96 15.49
C ARG A 140 -16.94 15.28 14.50
N PRO A 141 -17.43 14.05 14.77
CA PRO A 141 -18.20 13.26 13.82
C PRO A 141 -19.64 13.76 13.61
N ARG A 142 -20.04 14.90 14.18
CA ARG A 142 -21.38 15.48 14.01
C ARG A 142 -21.31 16.78 13.23
N PRO A 143 -21.73 16.81 11.95
CA PRO A 143 -22.01 18.08 11.29
C PRO A 143 -23.12 18.77 12.08
N HIS A 144 -22.92 20.05 12.41
CA HIS A 144 -23.96 20.90 13.00
C HIS A 144 -24.30 21.98 11.96
N LEU A 145 -25.59 22.13 11.67
CA LEU A 145 -26.08 23.24 10.88
C LEU A 145 -26.06 24.49 11.78
N ARG A 146 -25.25 25.48 11.42
CA ARG A 146 -25.39 26.85 11.94
C ARG A 146 -26.40 27.55 11.05
N TYR A 147 -27.55 27.91 11.60
CA TYR A 147 -28.42 28.91 10.99
C TYR A 147 -27.86 30.29 11.35
N ASP A 148 -27.64 31.15 10.35
CA ASP A 148 -27.38 32.56 10.60
C ASP A 148 -28.70 33.21 11.01
N ASP A 149 -28.79 33.66 12.26
CA ASP A 149 -29.93 34.45 12.73
C ASP A 149 -29.89 35.82 12.03
N ARG A 150 -30.81 36.01 11.08
CA ARG A 150 -31.17 37.31 10.52
C ARG A 150 -32.58 37.67 10.94
#